data_AF-A0A846P2C5-F1
#
_entry.id   AF-A0A846P2C5-F1
#
_cell.length_a   1.000
_cell.length_b   1.000
_cell.length_c   1.000
_cell.angle_alpha   90.00
_cell.angle_beta   90.00
_cell.angle_gamma   90.00
#
_symmetry.space_group_name_H-M   'P 1'
#
loop_
_entity.id
_entity.type
_entity.pdbx_description
1 polymer ?
#
loop_
_entity_poly.entity_id
_entity_poly.type
_entity_poly.pdbx_seq_one_letter_code
_entity_poly.pdbx_strand_id
1 'polypeptide(L)'
;MDPVKIFRLTLMLFIVCTAGFSLQCSDSESPALPSRIEIFSGDNQFSKFGTELLDPLVVKVKMEDGSPAGNITVVFQPTSGGNVSRSRAITNQNGTASTRFTLGPTEGIYEVRASIDGMSDKSVIFNATASYAFCPEAETTMTISFGPQGYVLFGTPKSSVFPTHTGVVRINPSIGGSVSPLVGFIPGLFTRQVWDIALSPRGDLYVASSEIFDEILKVAPDGSYSRFGPLGDFHGLYNQAEIAYNPSGLIVGCNNKGPFFVTCGDSLMRFPQATYSGEINNDAVAVDPITEDIYFIHQDQQELLRLPVDTMTATGPPEIVASLTVDEATGARGMVCDTDRMIYIIVDTDNTKKILSVSAVDGTKSDLFDFFSRGSGTAADAGIPRELALDQNNGYLYTVDTLNNQLLLYNLPSGPLEIRTQGPQISTTVEGGERIGLAVIR
;
A
#
# COMPACT_ATOMS: atom_id res chain seq x y z
N MET A 1 -19.93 54.35 98.71
CA MET A 1 -19.12 55.16 99.64
C MET A 1 -17.72 54.61 99.53
N ASP A 2 -16.67 55.33 99.24
CA ASP A 2 -16.45 56.71 98.84
C ASP A 2 -15.02 56.73 98.24
N PRO A 3 -14.61 57.81 97.58
CA PRO A 3 -13.50 57.78 96.64
C PRO A 3 -12.15 58.04 97.35
N VAL A 4 -11.13 58.30 96.53
CA VAL A 4 -9.96 59.16 96.80
C VAL A 4 -8.60 58.46 96.73
N LYS A 5 -8.03 58.59 95.53
CA LYS A 5 -6.64 58.92 95.16
C LYS A 5 -5.69 59.25 96.33
N ILE A 6 -4.46 58.75 96.26
CA ILE A 6 -3.22 59.51 96.52
C ILE A 6 -2.06 58.90 95.69
N PHE A 7 -1.13 59.78 95.36
CA PHE A 7 -0.15 59.83 94.28
C PHE A 7 1.24 59.28 94.66
N ARG A 8 2.07 58.99 93.63
CA ARG A 8 3.57 59.01 93.53
C ARG A 8 4.18 57.65 93.10
N LEU A 9 5.22 57.52 92.27
CA LEU A 9 5.93 58.39 91.31
C LEU A 9 6.94 57.46 90.57
N THR A 10 6.94 57.51 89.24
CA THR A 10 8.02 57.22 88.25
C THR A 10 8.73 55.86 88.20
N LEU A 11 8.46 55.09 87.12
CA LEU A 11 9.36 54.75 85.99
C LEU A 11 8.78 53.50 85.30
N MET A 12 8.25 53.63 84.07
CA MET A 12 7.68 52.50 83.34
C MET A 12 8.34 52.32 81.97
N LEU A 13 8.98 51.17 81.84
CA LEU A 13 9.62 50.62 80.65
C LEU A 13 8.53 50.11 79.69
N PHE A 14 8.51 50.59 78.45
CA PHE A 14 7.57 50.13 77.42
C PHE A 14 7.93 48.70 76.98
N ILE A 15 7.09 47.72 77.34
CA ILE A 15 7.07 46.38 76.76
C ILE A 15 5.98 46.38 75.69
N VAL A 16 6.39 46.28 74.42
CA VAL A 16 5.50 46.13 73.27
C VAL A 16 5.23 44.64 73.07
N CYS A 17 3.95 44.26 73.12
CA CYS A 17 3.44 42.97 72.64
C CYS A 17 3.63 42.86 71.13
N THR A 18 4.35 41.84 70.67
CA THR A 18 4.27 41.37 69.27
C THR A 18 3.71 39.96 69.25
N ALA A 19 2.58 39.81 68.57
CA ALA A 19 1.94 38.54 68.29
C ALA A 19 2.88 37.66 67.46
N GLY A 20 2.98 36.38 67.82
CA GLY A 20 3.72 35.39 67.06
C GLY A 20 3.09 35.20 65.69
N PHE A 21 3.67 35.86 64.68
CA PHE A 21 3.48 35.52 63.28
C PHE A 21 4.13 34.16 63.04
N SER A 22 3.32 33.14 62.75
CA SER A 22 3.82 31.94 62.09
C SER A 22 4.30 32.36 60.70
N LEU A 23 5.62 32.44 60.52
CA LEU A 23 6.24 32.48 59.21
C LEU A 23 5.99 31.13 58.54
N GLN A 24 4.85 31.01 57.86
CA GLN A 24 4.68 30.00 56.82
C GLN A 24 5.68 30.39 55.73
N CYS A 25 6.81 29.69 55.65
CA CYS A 25 7.69 29.78 54.50
C CYS A 25 6.86 29.25 53.33
N SER A 26 6.42 30.12 52.43
CA SER A 26 5.95 29.68 51.13
C SER A 26 7.17 29.11 50.45
N ASP A 27 7.26 27.78 50.38
CA ASP A 27 8.15 27.13 49.43
C ASP A 27 7.84 27.76 48.07
N SER A 28 8.77 28.57 47.57
CA SER A 28 8.72 29.01 46.20
C SER A 28 8.93 27.74 45.37
N GLU A 29 7.83 27.12 44.91
CA GLU A 29 7.92 26.14 43.83
C GLU A 29 8.77 26.78 42.73
N SER A 30 9.97 26.25 42.52
CA SER A 30 10.75 26.59 41.34
C SER A 30 9.81 26.43 40.15
N PRO A 31 9.66 27.42 39.25
CA PRO A 31 8.75 27.30 38.13
C PRO A 31 9.05 25.98 37.44
N ALA A 32 8.05 25.09 37.38
CA ALA A 32 8.22 23.79 36.77
C ALA A 32 8.72 24.04 35.35
N LEU A 33 9.89 23.47 35.02
CA LEU A 33 10.49 23.63 33.70
C LEU A 33 10.02 22.49 32.81
N PRO A 34 9.83 22.74 31.51
CA PRO A 34 9.58 21.66 30.56
C PRO A 34 10.79 20.72 30.56
N SER A 35 10.55 19.42 30.73
CA SER A 35 11.60 18.42 30.96
C SER A 35 11.87 17.55 29.72
N ARG A 36 10.87 17.42 28.84
CA ARG A 36 10.86 16.48 27.72
C ARG A 36 10.11 17.03 26.52
N ILE A 37 10.66 16.77 25.34
CA ILE A 37 10.02 16.98 24.04
C ILE A 37 9.96 15.61 23.34
N GLU A 38 8.84 15.31 22.70
CA GLU A 38 8.64 14.10 21.91
C GLU A 38 7.93 14.41 20.60
N ILE A 39 8.12 13.56 19.60
CA ILE A 39 7.33 13.59 18.36
C ILE A 39 5.91 13.17 18.72
N PHE A 40 4.94 14.00 18.36
CA PHE A 40 3.51 13.69 18.52
C PHE A 40 2.93 13.12 17.22
N SER A 41 3.27 13.71 16.07
CA SER A 41 2.86 13.25 14.74
C SER A 41 3.69 13.91 13.62
N GLY A 42 3.57 13.39 12.40
CA GLY A 42 4.17 13.99 11.20
C GLY A 42 5.64 13.65 10.95
N ASP A 43 6.15 12.58 11.56
CA ASP A 43 7.50 12.06 11.30
C ASP A 43 7.50 11.00 10.18
N ASN A 44 8.67 10.74 9.60
CA ASN A 44 8.92 9.77 8.52
C ASN A 44 8.01 9.95 7.30
N GLN A 45 7.65 11.20 6.99
CA GLN A 45 6.84 11.53 5.81
C GLN A 45 7.67 11.45 4.53
N PHE A 46 7.02 11.22 3.40
CA PHE A 46 7.65 11.28 2.08
C PHE A 46 6.90 12.26 1.19
N SER A 47 7.61 13.01 0.35
CA SER A 47 6.99 13.84 -0.67
C SER A 47 7.94 14.17 -1.82
N LYS A 48 7.44 14.85 -2.87
CA LYS A 48 8.29 15.28 -3.98
C LYS A 48 9.29 16.30 -3.47
N PHE A 49 10.54 16.24 -3.92
CA PHE A 49 11.47 17.35 -3.69
C PHE A 49 10.81 18.68 -4.11
N GLY A 50 11.00 19.73 -3.30
CA GLY A 50 10.40 21.04 -3.51
C GLY A 50 8.92 21.18 -3.12
N THR A 51 8.29 20.15 -2.53
CA THR A 51 6.88 20.21 -2.09
C THR A 51 6.73 20.24 -0.58
N GLU A 52 5.61 20.82 -0.12
CA GLU A 52 5.20 20.79 1.28
C GLU A 52 4.69 19.40 1.65
N LEU A 53 5.13 18.88 2.80
CA LEU A 53 4.62 17.65 3.38
C LEU A 53 3.14 17.76 3.72
N LEU A 54 2.40 16.65 3.56
CA LEU A 54 0.96 16.60 3.79
C LEU A 54 0.61 16.93 5.24
N ASP A 55 1.28 16.23 6.18
CA ASP A 55 1.07 16.43 7.60
C ASP A 55 2.05 17.45 8.18
N PRO A 56 1.60 18.29 9.13
CA PRO A 56 2.52 19.15 9.87
C PRO A 56 3.43 18.31 10.78
N LEU A 57 4.65 18.78 11.01
CA LEU A 57 5.53 18.26 12.04
C LEU A 57 5.00 18.72 13.39
N VAL A 58 4.60 17.80 14.27
CA VAL A 58 3.99 18.13 15.57
C VAL A 58 4.82 17.52 16.69
N VAL A 59 5.23 18.35 17.64
CA VAL A 59 5.85 17.91 18.89
C VAL A 59 4.88 18.03 20.06
N LYS A 60 5.13 17.25 21.11
CA LYS A 60 4.53 17.43 22.42
C LYS A 60 5.63 17.70 23.45
N VAL A 61 5.44 18.75 24.24
CA VAL A 61 6.32 19.13 25.35
C VAL A 61 5.62 18.77 26.65
N LYS A 62 6.37 18.18 27.58
CA LYS A 62 5.89 17.76 28.90
C LYS A 62 6.73 18.36 30.02
N MET A 63 6.07 18.57 31.15
CA MET A 63 6.70 18.93 32.43
C MET A 63 7.32 17.68 33.07
N GLU A 64 8.09 17.84 34.14
CA GLU A 64 8.73 16.73 34.87
C GLU A 64 7.74 15.69 35.42
N ASP A 65 6.56 16.14 35.87
CA ASP A 65 5.47 15.29 36.35
C ASP A 65 4.68 14.58 35.22
N GLY A 66 5.08 14.77 33.96
CA GLY A 66 4.44 14.19 32.78
C GLY A 66 3.23 14.97 32.25
N SER A 67 2.81 16.05 32.92
CA SER A 67 1.73 16.92 32.46
C SER A 67 2.12 17.70 31.18
N PRO A 68 1.16 18.13 30.33
CA PRO A 68 1.46 18.90 29.13
C PRO A 68 2.01 20.29 29.47
N ALA A 69 3.11 20.67 28.81
CA ALA A 69 3.76 21.96 29.01
C ALA A 69 3.24 23.00 28.00
N GLY A 70 2.28 23.82 28.40
CA GLY A 70 1.74 24.92 27.58
C GLY A 70 2.60 26.19 27.63
N ASN A 71 2.44 27.04 26.62
CA ASN A 71 3.14 28.33 26.49
C ASN A 71 4.68 28.23 26.43
N ILE A 72 5.20 27.11 25.93
CA ILE A 72 6.63 26.87 25.71
C ILE A 72 6.98 27.14 24.25
N THR A 73 8.05 27.88 24.00
CA THR A 73 8.52 28.10 22.62
C THR A 73 9.35 26.91 22.14
N VAL A 74 8.96 26.34 21.01
CA VAL A 74 9.68 25.30 20.27
C VAL A 74 10.30 25.93 19.03
N VAL A 75 11.57 25.63 18.80
CA VAL A 75 12.34 26.02 17.62
C VAL A 75 12.43 24.84 16.66
N PHE A 76 11.93 25.01 15.43
CA PHE A 76 12.06 24.06 14.33
C PHE A 76 13.15 24.53 13.36
N GLN A 77 14.16 23.70 13.14
CA GLN A 77 15.33 24.01 12.34
C GLN A 77 15.62 22.89 11.34
N PRO A 78 15.41 23.11 10.03
CA PRO A 78 15.90 22.20 9.01
C PRO A 78 17.42 22.07 9.08
N THR A 79 17.94 20.84 9.02
CA THR A 79 19.38 20.52 9.13
C THR A 79 19.99 20.01 7.83
N SER A 80 19.18 19.54 6.88
CA SER A 80 19.64 19.03 5.58
C SER A 80 18.94 19.69 4.38
N GLY A 81 18.51 20.95 4.53
CA GLY A 81 17.85 21.73 3.48
C GLY A 81 16.33 21.81 3.66
N GLY A 82 15.61 22.32 2.64
CA GLY A 82 14.18 22.59 2.74
C GLY A 82 13.84 23.84 3.57
N ASN A 83 12.57 24.02 3.90
CA ASN A 83 12.08 25.18 4.65
C ASN A 83 10.89 24.83 5.55
N VAL A 84 10.86 25.37 6.76
CA VAL A 84 9.69 25.30 7.65
C VAL A 84 8.83 26.55 7.50
N SER A 85 7.50 26.39 7.54
CA SER A 85 6.58 27.53 7.48
C SER A 85 6.68 28.43 8.72
N ARG A 86 7.07 27.87 9.88
CA ARG A 86 7.36 28.61 11.12
C ARG A 86 8.56 28.00 11.84
N SER A 87 9.65 28.75 11.96
CA SER A 87 10.83 28.31 12.71
C SER A 87 10.65 28.38 14.24
N ARG A 88 9.63 29.10 14.73
CA ARG A 88 9.29 29.20 16.15
C ARG A 88 7.78 29.05 16.33
N ALA A 89 7.35 28.15 17.22
CA ALA A 89 5.95 27.93 17.56
C ALA A 89 5.78 27.78 19.08
N ILE A 90 4.66 28.26 19.63
CA ILE A 90 4.36 28.19 21.06
C ILE A 90 3.42 27.01 21.31
N THR A 91 3.69 26.19 22.33
CA THR A 91 2.82 25.07 22.69
C THR A 91 1.47 25.54 23.22
N ASN A 92 0.40 24.86 22.83
CA ASN A 92 -0.94 25.09 23.36
C ASN A 92 -1.14 24.43 24.75
N GLN A 93 -2.36 24.48 25.30
CA GLN A 93 -2.68 23.89 26.62
C GLN A 93 -2.48 22.37 26.69
N ASN A 94 -2.49 21.67 25.55
CA ASN A 94 -2.19 20.24 25.46
C ASN A 94 -0.69 19.94 25.29
N GLY A 95 0.14 20.99 25.36
CA GLY A 95 1.59 20.90 25.22
C GLY A 95 2.07 20.69 23.79
N THR A 96 1.23 20.90 22.77
CA THR A 96 1.62 20.65 21.37
C THR A 96 1.96 21.92 20.60
N ALA A 97 3.00 21.84 19.77
CA ALA A 97 3.42 22.88 18.83
C ALA A 97 3.71 22.25 17.47
N SER A 98 3.48 22.98 16.37
CA SER A 98 3.62 22.45 15.02
C SER A 98 4.16 23.44 14.01
N THR A 99 4.77 22.91 12.94
CA THR A 99 5.12 23.65 11.71
C THR A 99 4.78 22.80 10.49
N ARG A 100 4.62 23.42 9.32
CA ARG A 100 4.68 22.70 8.04
C ARG A 100 6.12 22.70 7.53
N PHE A 101 6.48 21.71 6.72
CA PHE A 101 7.82 21.56 6.16
C PHE A 101 7.74 21.35 4.65
N THR A 102 8.50 22.13 3.91
CA THR A 102 8.69 22.02 2.46
C THR A 102 10.06 21.44 2.20
N LEU A 103 10.11 20.32 1.48
CA LEU A 103 11.36 19.65 1.11
C LEU A 103 12.22 20.51 0.19
N GLY A 104 13.54 20.33 0.24
CA GLY A 104 14.46 20.97 -0.69
C GLY A 104 14.33 20.41 -2.11
N PRO A 105 15.02 21.00 -3.11
CA PRO A 105 14.84 20.69 -4.52
C PRO A 105 15.56 19.41 -5.00
N THR A 106 16.28 18.70 -4.12
CA THR A 106 16.98 17.46 -4.44
C THR A 106 16.35 16.28 -3.73
N GLU A 107 16.43 15.08 -4.31
CA GLU A 107 16.06 13.84 -3.64
C GLU A 107 16.97 13.55 -2.42
N GLY A 108 16.49 12.69 -1.51
CA GLY A 108 17.22 12.24 -0.33
C GLY A 108 16.47 12.49 0.98
N ILE A 109 17.16 12.23 2.10
CA ILE A 109 16.60 12.40 3.44
C ILE A 109 16.78 13.85 3.90
N TYR A 110 15.66 14.44 4.34
CA TYR A 110 15.56 15.75 4.94
C TYR A 110 15.25 15.63 6.42
N GLU A 111 15.93 16.41 7.23
CA GLU A 111 15.80 16.40 8.68
C GLU A 111 15.37 17.78 9.18
N VAL A 112 14.47 17.79 10.16
CA VAL A 112 14.10 18.98 10.92
C VAL A 112 14.28 18.70 12.40
N ARG A 113 15.21 19.43 13.01
CA ARG A 113 15.41 19.40 14.45
C ARG A 113 14.38 20.29 15.14
N ALA A 114 13.58 19.73 16.05
CA ALA A 114 12.71 20.48 16.93
C ALA A 114 13.31 20.51 18.34
N SER A 115 13.43 21.69 18.96
CA SER A 115 14.03 21.86 20.29
C SER A 115 13.27 22.88 21.14
N ILE A 116 13.33 22.73 22.46
CA ILE A 116 12.81 23.75 23.38
C ILE A 116 13.76 24.96 23.36
N ASP A 117 13.21 26.16 23.21
CA ASP A 117 14.01 27.40 23.16
C ASP A 117 14.81 27.58 24.47
N GLY A 118 16.12 27.82 24.33
CA GLY A 118 17.05 27.89 25.47
C GLY A 118 17.48 26.54 26.07
N MET A 119 16.94 25.40 25.59
CA MET A 119 17.25 24.05 26.08
C MET A 119 17.56 23.11 24.91
N SER A 120 18.68 23.34 24.23
CA SER A 120 19.01 22.62 22.98
C SER A 120 19.29 21.13 23.17
N ASP A 121 19.60 20.66 24.38
CA ASP A 121 19.70 19.23 24.72
C ASP A 121 18.32 18.53 24.71
N LYS A 122 17.24 19.29 24.85
CA LYS A 122 15.86 18.81 24.70
C LYS A 122 15.42 18.98 23.26
N SER A 123 15.76 18.00 22.42
CA SER A 123 15.40 18.00 21.01
C SER A 123 14.96 16.63 20.49
N VAL A 124 14.17 16.65 19.42
CA VAL A 124 13.86 15.51 18.56
C VAL A 124 14.21 15.85 17.10
N ILE A 125 14.41 14.82 16.28
CA ILE A 125 14.66 14.96 14.85
C ILE A 125 13.48 14.34 14.11
N PHE A 126 12.83 15.13 13.27
CA PHE A 126 11.91 14.62 12.26
C PHE A 126 12.70 14.23 11.03
N ASN A 127 12.41 13.07 10.47
CA ASN A 127 12.90 12.61 9.19
C ASN A 127 11.81 12.75 8.13
N ALA A 128 12.20 13.14 6.93
CA ALA A 128 11.34 13.15 5.77
C ALA A 128 12.14 12.74 4.53
N THR A 129 11.52 12.02 3.60
CA THR A 129 12.19 11.56 2.38
C THR A 129 11.67 12.36 1.19
N ALA A 130 12.56 13.11 0.54
CA ALA A 130 12.29 13.67 -0.77
C ALA A 130 12.61 12.64 -1.84
N SER A 131 11.61 12.33 -2.66
CA SER A 131 11.75 11.38 -3.77
C SER A 131 11.08 11.92 -5.02
N TYR A 132 11.36 11.34 -6.18
CA TYR A 132 10.50 11.49 -7.36
C TYR A 132 9.13 10.80 -7.17
N ALA A 133 9.05 9.87 -6.21
CA ALA A 133 7.89 9.03 -5.89
C ALA A 133 6.89 9.71 -4.94
N PHE A 134 6.24 10.80 -5.35
CA PHE A 134 5.17 11.42 -4.58
C PHE A 134 3.88 11.52 -5.37
N CYS A 135 2.85 10.87 -4.82
CA CYS A 135 1.48 11.03 -5.23
C CYS A 135 0.78 12.00 -4.28
N PRO A 136 0.54 13.27 -4.68
CA PRO A 136 -0.36 14.12 -3.94
C PRO A 136 -1.75 13.55 -4.17
N GLU A 137 -2.18 12.63 -3.33
CA GLU A 137 -3.58 12.22 -3.32
C GLU A 137 -4.35 13.34 -2.63
N ALA A 138 -4.60 14.41 -3.37
CA ALA A 138 -5.77 15.23 -3.14
C ALA A 138 -6.98 14.36 -3.50
N GLU A 139 -7.41 13.55 -2.53
CA GLU A 139 -8.68 12.85 -2.62
C GLU A 139 -9.79 13.88 -2.77
N THR A 140 -10.46 13.86 -3.91
CA THR A 140 -11.82 14.32 -4.02
C THR A 140 -12.67 13.16 -4.48
N THR A 141 -13.54 12.72 -3.57
CA THR A 141 -14.76 11.94 -3.83
C THR A 141 -15.42 12.36 -5.14
N MET A 142 -15.39 11.52 -6.17
CA MET A 142 -16.51 11.40 -7.12
C MET A 142 -16.40 10.17 -8.05
N THR A 143 -17.60 9.65 -8.33
CA THR A 143 -17.99 8.33 -8.84
C THR A 143 -17.98 8.18 -10.38
N ILE A 144 -17.38 7.09 -10.90
CA ILE A 144 -18.12 6.13 -11.73
C ILE A 144 -18.50 4.92 -10.89
N SER A 145 -19.57 4.26 -11.30
CA SER A 145 -19.83 2.89 -10.93
C SER A 145 -19.17 1.99 -11.97
N PHE A 146 -18.07 1.33 -11.60
CA PHE A 146 -17.48 0.23 -12.39
C PHE A 146 -18.51 -0.87 -12.65
N GLY A 147 -19.59 -0.89 -11.90
CA GLY A 147 -20.65 -1.88 -11.89
C GLY A 147 -21.04 -2.17 -10.45
N PRO A 148 -21.98 -3.09 -10.24
CA PRO A 148 -22.25 -3.61 -8.91
C PRO A 148 -21.06 -4.45 -8.42
N GLN A 149 -20.91 -4.55 -7.10
CA GLN A 149 -19.95 -5.44 -6.45
C GLN A 149 -20.16 -6.89 -6.91
N GLY A 150 -19.08 -7.67 -6.96
CA GLY A 150 -19.06 -9.05 -7.43
C GLY A 150 -19.04 -9.20 -8.95
N TYR A 151 -18.99 -8.11 -9.72
CA TYR A 151 -18.69 -8.19 -11.15
C TYR A 151 -17.19 -8.35 -11.38
N VAL A 152 -16.82 -9.04 -12.46
CA VAL A 152 -15.44 -9.34 -12.82
C VAL A 152 -14.99 -8.44 -13.96
N LEU A 153 -13.82 -7.83 -13.83
CA LEU A 153 -13.14 -7.09 -14.88
C LEU A 153 -12.19 -8.03 -15.61
N PHE A 154 -12.14 -7.88 -16.92
CA PHE A 154 -11.32 -8.70 -17.78
C PHE A 154 -10.59 -7.83 -18.81
N GLY A 155 -9.27 -7.77 -18.69
CA GLY A 155 -8.39 -7.10 -19.63
C GLY A 155 -7.98 -8.06 -20.75
N THR A 156 -8.20 -7.68 -22.00
CA THR A 156 -7.99 -8.58 -23.14
C THR A 156 -7.50 -7.87 -24.38
N PRO A 157 -6.57 -8.50 -25.14
CA PRO A 157 -6.10 -7.95 -26.41
C PRO A 157 -7.22 -7.88 -27.46
N LYS A 158 -8.20 -8.80 -27.41
CA LYS A 158 -9.33 -8.84 -28.34
C LYS A 158 -10.50 -9.66 -27.80
N SER A 159 -11.72 -9.15 -27.97
CA SER A 159 -12.95 -9.88 -27.63
C SER A 159 -14.04 -9.68 -28.67
N SER A 160 -15.14 -10.41 -28.57
CA SER A 160 -16.35 -10.18 -29.37
C SER A 160 -16.89 -8.75 -29.24
N VAL A 161 -16.66 -8.12 -28.08
CA VAL A 161 -17.05 -6.74 -27.79
C VAL A 161 -16.02 -5.74 -28.34
N PHE A 162 -14.75 -6.14 -28.42
CA PHE A 162 -13.66 -5.37 -28.99
C PHE A 162 -12.98 -6.15 -30.14
N PRO A 163 -13.60 -6.23 -31.33
CA PRO A 163 -13.13 -7.10 -32.39
C PRO A 163 -11.87 -6.60 -33.09
N THR A 164 -11.43 -5.36 -32.82
CA THR A 164 -10.32 -4.72 -33.53
C THR A 164 -9.31 -4.03 -32.61
N HIS A 165 -9.54 -4.02 -31.30
CA HIS A 165 -8.70 -3.32 -30.34
C HIS A 165 -8.68 -4.05 -28.98
N THR A 166 -7.69 -3.74 -28.17
CA THR A 166 -7.58 -4.18 -26.78
C THR A 166 -8.51 -3.36 -25.89
N GLY A 167 -8.89 -3.90 -24.74
CA GLY A 167 -9.66 -3.13 -23.76
C GLY A 167 -10.00 -3.93 -22.51
N VAL A 168 -10.79 -3.31 -21.65
CA VAL A 168 -11.31 -3.92 -20.43
C VAL A 168 -12.82 -4.08 -20.57
N VAL A 169 -13.28 -5.32 -20.50
CA VAL A 169 -14.70 -5.64 -20.40
C VAL A 169 -15.06 -5.95 -18.97
N ARG A 170 -16.34 -5.86 -18.70
CA ARG A 170 -16.95 -6.23 -17.44
C ARG A 170 -17.89 -7.41 -17.66
N ILE A 171 -17.82 -8.38 -16.76
CA ILE A 171 -18.55 -9.64 -16.80
C ILE A 171 -19.43 -9.73 -15.55
N ASN A 172 -20.72 -9.99 -15.74
CA ASN A 172 -21.59 -10.45 -14.66
C ASN A 172 -21.40 -11.96 -14.50
N PRO A 173 -20.84 -12.47 -13.39
CA PRO A 173 -20.56 -13.90 -13.21
C PRO A 173 -21.80 -14.76 -12.94
N SER A 174 -22.97 -14.14 -12.80
CA SER A 174 -24.25 -14.87 -12.66
C SER A 174 -24.52 -15.73 -13.90
N ILE A 175 -25.23 -16.84 -13.71
CA ILE A 175 -25.67 -17.70 -14.83
C ILE A 175 -26.50 -16.87 -15.81
N GLY A 176 -26.09 -16.81 -17.08
CA GLY A 176 -26.73 -15.98 -18.10
C GLY A 176 -26.41 -14.48 -18.01
N GLY A 177 -25.41 -14.11 -17.20
CA GLY A 177 -24.94 -12.74 -17.04
C GLY A 177 -24.30 -12.16 -18.30
N SER A 178 -24.37 -10.84 -18.46
CA SER A 178 -23.88 -10.14 -19.66
C SER A 178 -22.39 -9.83 -19.61
N VAL A 179 -21.76 -9.78 -20.78
CA VAL A 179 -20.45 -9.14 -21.01
C VAL A 179 -20.70 -7.75 -21.61
N SER A 180 -20.11 -6.72 -21.02
CA SER A 180 -20.27 -5.33 -21.45
C SER A 180 -18.93 -4.61 -21.50
N PRO A 181 -18.68 -3.70 -22.45
CA PRO A 181 -17.47 -2.87 -22.42
C PRO A 181 -17.48 -2.00 -21.17
N LEU A 182 -16.33 -1.86 -20.51
CA LEU A 182 -16.14 -0.94 -19.38
C LEU A 182 -15.24 0.23 -19.79
N VAL A 183 -14.01 -0.08 -20.16
CA VAL A 183 -13.05 0.88 -20.73
C VAL A 183 -12.71 0.37 -22.13
N GLY A 184 -13.17 1.09 -23.15
CA GLY A 184 -13.00 0.73 -24.56
C GLY A 184 -12.41 1.87 -25.38
N PHE A 185 -11.59 1.52 -26.39
CA PHE A 185 -10.86 2.39 -27.32
C PHE A 185 -10.70 3.84 -26.86
N ILE A 186 -9.66 4.08 -26.05
CA ILE A 186 -9.12 5.42 -25.89
C ILE A 186 -8.15 5.62 -27.06
N PRO A 187 -8.37 6.56 -28.00
CA PRO A 187 -7.49 6.70 -29.16
C PRO A 187 -6.01 6.85 -28.76
N GLY A 188 -5.17 5.87 -29.11
CA GLY A 188 -3.75 5.85 -28.75
C GLY A 188 -3.39 5.12 -27.45
N LEU A 189 -4.35 4.50 -26.77
CA LEU A 189 -4.16 3.56 -25.66
C LEU A 189 -4.97 2.28 -25.91
N PHE A 190 -4.51 1.14 -25.38
CA PHE A 190 -5.05 -0.20 -25.65
C PHE A 190 -4.95 -0.61 -27.13
N THR A 191 -3.77 -0.43 -27.73
CA THR A 191 -3.57 -0.76 -29.16
C THR A 191 -2.83 -2.06 -29.42
N ARG A 192 -2.20 -2.68 -28.41
CA ARG A 192 -1.47 -3.96 -28.59
C ARG A 192 -1.87 -5.05 -27.61
N GLN A 193 -1.56 -4.91 -26.31
CA GLN A 193 -1.77 -5.99 -25.34
C GLN A 193 -2.00 -5.45 -23.94
N VAL A 194 -2.93 -6.09 -23.22
CA VAL A 194 -3.03 -6.03 -21.76
C VAL A 194 -2.35 -7.27 -21.20
N TRP A 195 -1.40 -7.07 -20.30
CA TRP A 195 -0.74 -8.17 -19.61
C TRP A 195 -1.49 -8.56 -18.37
N ASP A 196 -1.90 -7.56 -17.58
CA ASP A 196 -2.65 -7.78 -16.36
C ASP A 196 -3.38 -6.48 -15.92
N ILE A 197 -4.34 -6.62 -15.01
CA ILE A 197 -5.08 -5.54 -14.39
C ILE A 197 -5.18 -5.72 -12.87
N ALA A 198 -5.10 -4.63 -12.12
CA ALA A 198 -5.33 -4.62 -10.68
C ALA A 198 -6.37 -3.56 -10.33
N LEU A 199 -7.26 -3.85 -9.37
CA LEU A 199 -8.25 -2.90 -8.88
C LEU A 199 -7.94 -2.51 -7.44
N SER A 200 -7.83 -1.22 -7.16
CA SER A 200 -7.70 -0.75 -5.79
C SER A 200 -9.05 -0.80 -5.05
N PRO A 201 -9.06 -0.89 -3.70
CA PRO A 201 -10.23 -0.70 -2.85
C PRO A 201 -10.92 0.64 -3.05
N ARG A 202 -10.23 1.63 -3.62
CA ARG A 202 -10.79 2.95 -3.97
C ARG A 202 -11.45 2.97 -5.34
N GLY A 203 -11.36 1.87 -6.08
CA GLY A 203 -11.89 1.71 -7.42
C GLY A 203 -10.96 2.20 -8.53
N ASP A 204 -9.70 2.55 -8.26
CA ASP A 204 -8.76 2.82 -9.35
C ASP A 204 -8.42 1.50 -10.07
N LEU A 205 -8.61 1.46 -11.38
CA LEU A 205 -8.20 0.36 -12.23
C LEU A 205 -6.80 0.64 -12.78
N TYR A 206 -5.87 -0.25 -12.49
CA TYR A 206 -4.53 -0.23 -13.05
C TYR A 206 -4.43 -1.27 -14.14
N VAL A 207 -3.74 -0.93 -15.22
CA VAL A 207 -3.60 -1.81 -16.37
C VAL A 207 -2.14 -1.84 -16.79
N ALA A 208 -1.51 -3.01 -16.64
CA ALA A 208 -0.21 -3.29 -17.23
C ALA A 208 -0.41 -3.59 -18.72
N SER A 209 0.23 -2.81 -19.59
CA SER A 209 0.00 -2.88 -21.02
C SER A 209 1.27 -2.68 -21.84
N SER A 210 1.28 -3.27 -23.03
CA SER A 210 2.29 -2.99 -24.06
C SER A 210 1.71 -2.04 -25.08
N GLU A 211 2.30 -0.85 -25.20
CA GLU A 211 1.96 0.14 -26.22
C GLU A 211 3.19 0.44 -27.10
N ILE A 212 3.50 1.73 -27.32
CA ILE A 212 4.79 2.20 -27.85
C ILE A 212 5.90 1.97 -26.80
N PHE A 213 5.52 2.02 -25.53
CA PHE A 213 6.31 1.69 -24.35
C PHE A 213 5.50 0.72 -23.48
N ASP A 214 6.20 -0.12 -22.74
CA ASP A 214 5.60 -0.97 -21.72
C ASP A 214 5.29 -0.08 -20.49
N GLU A 215 4.03 -0.03 -20.06
CA GLU A 215 3.58 0.91 -19.02
C GLU A 215 2.41 0.39 -18.18
N ILE A 216 2.24 1.00 -17.01
CA ILE A 216 1.05 0.91 -16.18
C ILE A 216 0.20 2.15 -16.43
N LEU A 217 -1.03 1.93 -16.87
CA LEU A 217 -2.07 2.96 -16.94
C LEU A 217 -2.87 2.93 -15.65
N LYS A 218 -3.25 4.11 -15.14
CA LYS A 218 -4.27 4.25 -14.10
C LYS A 218 -5.52 4.82 -14.74
N VAL A 219 -6.66 4.17 -14.55
CA VAL A 219 -7.99 4.64 -14.90
C VAL A 219 -8.74 4.87 -13.59
N ALA A 220 -9.00 6.12 -13.27
CA ALA A 220 -9.69 6.51 -12.07
C ALA A 220 -11.18 6.14 -12.14
N PRO A 221 -11.86 6.10 -10.98
CA PRO A 221 -13.29 5.92 -10.95
C PRO A 221 -14.06 6.92 -11.77
N ASP A 222 -13.61 8.14 -12.07
CA ASP A 222 -14.38 9.06 -12.93
C ASP A 222 -14.15 8.82 -14.44
N GLY A 223 -13.33 7.83 -14.80
CA GLY A 223 -12.98 7.46 -16.18
C GLY A 223 -11.84 8.28 -16.75
N SER A 224 -11.33 9.26 -15.99
CA SER A 224 -10.06 9.89 -16.30
C SER A 224 -8.93 8.86 -16.23
N TYR A 225 -7.90 9.06 -17.04
CA TYR A 225 -6.77 8.15 -17.07
C TYR A 225 -5.44 8.91 -17.08
N SER A 226 -4.40 8.24 -16.61
CA SER A 226 -3.02 8.74 -16.60
C SER A 226 -2.03 7.62 -16.86
N ARG A 227 -0.91 7.94 -17.50
CA ARG A 227 0.28 7.06 -17.49
C ARG A 227 0.83 7.07 -16.07
N PHE A 228 0.72 5.94 -15.38
CA PHE A 228 1.06 5.83 -13.97
C PHE A 228 2.56 5.59 -13.78
N GLY A 229 3.13 4.68 -14.56
CA GLY A 229 4.59 4.57 -14.69
C GLY A 229 5.04 3.54 -15.73
N PRO A 230 6.32 3.55 -16.14
CA PRO A 230 6.88 2.63 -17.11
C PRO A 230 7.06 1.23 -16.49
N LEU A 231 7.06 0.20 -17.33
CA LEU A 231 7.41 -1.18 -16.95
C LEU A 231 8.85 -1.56 -17.37
N GLY A 232 9.56 -0.68 -18.08
CA GLY A 232 10.91 -0.95 -18.59
C GLY A 232 11.94 0.15 -18.30
N ASP A 233 13.19 -0.28 -18.09
CA ASP A 233 14.37 0.56 -17.83
C ASP A 233 14.94 1.23 -19.12
N PHE A 234 14.09 1.69 -20.05
CA PHE A 234 14.36 2.04 -21.46
C PHE A 234 14.32 0.86 -22.46
N HIS A 235 13.43 0.99 -23.45
CA HIS A 235 13.44 0.36 -24.79
C HIS A 235 14.22 -0.96 -24.99
N GLY A 236 13.88 -1.99 -24.23
CA GLY A 236 14.46 -3.33 -24.37
C GLY A 236 13.41 -4.42 -24.16
N LEU A 237 13.40 -5.37 -25.10
CA LEU A 237 12.44 -6.45 -25.33
C LEU A 237 11.81 -7.11 -24.07
N TYR A 238 10.47 -7.14 -24.06
CA TYR A 238 9.56 -7.96 -23.24
C TYR A 238 9.57 -7.72 -21.72
N ASN A 239 9.15 -6.54 -21.24
CA ASN A 239 8.89 -6.30 -19.81
C ASN A 239 7.46 -6.68 -19.43
N GLN A 240 7.07 -7.89 -19.80
CA GLN A 240 5.85 -8.54 -19.34
C GLN A 240 5.82 -8.55 -17.80
N ALA A 241 4.72 -8.07 -17.22
CA ALA A 241 4.57 -7.99 -15.78
C ALA A 241 3.14 -8.29 -15.34
N GLU A 242 3.03 -9.07 -14.27
CA GLU A 242 1.83 -9.11 -13.43
C GLU A 242 1.83 -7.94 -12.46
N ILE A 243 0.64 -7.49 -12.08
CA ILE A 243 0.45 -6.44 -11.09
C ILE A 243 -0.56 -6.85 -10.01
N ALA A 244 -0.26 -6.47 -8.79
CA ALA A 244 -1.15 -6.61 -7.65
C ALA A 244 -1.24 -5.28 -6.92
N TYR A 245 -2.39 -5.04 -6.29
CA TYR A 245 -2.58 -3.87 -5.45
C TYR A 245 -2.35 -4.24 -3.98
N ASN A 246 -1.64 -3.39 -3.22
CA ASN A 246 -1.48 -3.54 -1.78
C ASN A 246 -2.49 -2.65 -1.00
N PRO A 247 -2.95 -3.06 0.19
CA PRO A 247 -3.89 -2.27 1.00
C PRO A 247 -3.48 -0.80 1.22
N SER A 248 -2.19 -0.49 1.27
CA SER A 248 -1.64 0.87 1.42
C SER A 248 -1.67 1.77 0.16
N GLY A 249 -2.20 1.34 -0.99
CA GLY A 249 -2.30 2.25 -2.15
C GLY A 249 -1.29 2.05 -3.28
N LEU A 250 -0.36 1.12 -3.11
CA LEU A 250 0.74 0.87 -4.02
C LEU A 250 0.39 -0.19 -5.05
N ILE A 251 0.92 0.00 -6.25
CA ILE A 251 0.96 -1.04 -7.27
C ILE A 251 2.27 -1.76 -7.14
N VAL A 252 2.16 -3.02 -6.73
CA VAL A 252 3.22 -4.01 -6.78
C VAL A 252 3.13 -4.68 -8.14
N GLY A 253 4.26 -4.97 -8.76
CA GLY A 253 4.30 -5.85 -9.89
C GLY A 253 5.49 -6.78 -9.84
N CYS A 254 5.52 -7.76 -10.72
CA CYS A 254 6.64 -8.67 -10.85
C CYS A 254 6.96 -8.88 -12.32
N ASN A 255 8.23 -8.71 -12.68
CA ASN A 255 8.76 -9.13 -13.97
C ASN A 255 9.90 -10.12 -13.78
N ASN A 256 10.55 -10.53 -14.87
CA ASN A 256 11.60 -11.55 -14.83
C ASN A 256 12.82 -11.19 -13.96
N LYS A 257 12.97 -9.92 -13.56
CA LYS A 257 14.01 -9.46 -12.65
C LYS A 257 13.58 -9.43 -11.18
N GLY A 258 12.33 -9.72 -10.85
CA GLY A 258 11.81 -9.68 -9.48
C GLY A 258 10.70 -8.65 -9.24
N PRO A 259 10.20 -8.58 -7.99
CA PRO A 259 9.17 -7.63 -7.62
C PRO A 259 9.65 -6.19 -7.75
N PHE A 260 8.71 -5.34 -8.11
CA PHE A 260 8.86 -3.90 -8.19
C PHE A 260 7.60 -3.24 -7.65
N PHE A 261 7.67 -1.94 -7.41
CA PHE A 261 6.50 -1.11 -7.21
C PHE A 261 6.57 0.08 -8.14
N VAL A 262 5.40 0.60 -8.50
CA VAL A 262 5.29 1.82 -9.32
C VAL A 262 4.63 2.90 -8.50
N THR A 263 5.20 4.09 -8.58
CA THR A 263 4.58 5.32 -8.08
C THR A 263 4.25 6.23 -9.24
N CYS A 264 3.24 7.08 -9.07
CA CYS A 264 2.92 8.10 -10.05
C CYS A 264 4.16 8.96 -10.39
N GLY A 265 4.33 9.30 -11.68
CA GLY A 265 5.43 10.16 -12.14
C GLY A 265 6.57 9.41 -12.84
N ASP A 266 6.25 8.32 -13.54
CA ASP A 266 7.14 7.62 -14.47
C ASP A 266 8.32 6.85 -13.84
N SER A 267 8.19 6.38 -12.60
CA SER A 267 9.26 5.62 -11.93
C SER A 267 8.82 4.22 -11.50
N LEU A 268 9.51 3.22 -12.06
CA LEU A 268 9.51 1.84 -11.56
C LEU A 268 10.64 1.71 -10.54
N MET A 269 10.31 1.26 -9.35
CA MET A 269 11.26 1.09 -8.25
C MET A 269 11.39 -0.38 -7.92
N ARG A 270 12.62 -0.85 -7.76
CA ARG A 270 12.91 -2.25 -7.42
C ARG A 270 13.34 -2.38 -5.98
N PHE A 271 13.10 -3.56 -5.42
CA PHE A 271 13.68 -3.99 -4.15
C PHE A 271 15.06 -4.59 -4.42
N PRO A 272 16.17 -3.93 -4.02
CA PRO A 272 17.51 -4.40 -4.36
C PRO A 272 17.80 -5.80 -3.83
N GLN A 273 17.24 -6.17 -2.67
CA GLN A 273 17.41 -7.51 -2.09
C GLN A 273 16.63 -8.60 -2.84
N ALA A 274 15.71 -8.23 -3.74
CA ALA A 274 14.88 -9.14 -4.51
C ALA A 274 14.99 -8.85 -6.02
N THR A 275 16.18 -8.47 -6.48
CA THR A 275 16.48 -8.26 -7.90
C THR A 275 17.38 -9.38 -8.43
N TYR A 276 16.99 -9.96 -9.56
CA TYR A 276 17.56 -11.19 -10.14
C TYR A 276 17.93 -10.99 -11.63
N SER A 277 18.59 -11.99 -12.23
CA SER A 277 19.13 -11.97 -13.59
C SER A 277 18.21 -12.62 -14.64
N GLY A 278 16.91 -12.73 -14.36
CA GLY A 278 15.90 -13.21 -15.32
C GLY A 278 15.16 -14.48 -14.89
N GLU A 279 15.36 -14.97 -13.67
CA GLU A 279 14.89 -16.27 -13.18
C GLU A 279 13.55 -16.20 -12.42
N ILE A 280 12.88 -15.05 -12.44
CA ILE A 280 11.64 -14.84 -11.70
C ILE A 280 10.43 -15.03 -12.61
N ASN A 281 9.42 -15.72 -12.10
CA ASN A 281 8.14 -15.85 -12.78
C ASN A 281 7.46 -14.48 -12.84
N ASN A 282 7.15 -14.03 -14.05
CA ASN A 282 6.53 -12.73 -14.34
C ASN A 282 5.04 -12.83 -14.69
N ASP A 283 4.43 -13.98 -14.38
CA ASP A 283 3.03 -14.34 -14.59
C ASP A 283 2.33 -14.69 -13.26
N ALA A 284 3.00 -14.49 -12.10
CA ALA A 284 2.41 -14.74 -10.79
C ALA A 284 3.03 -13.84 -9.72
N VAL A 285 2.22 -12.90 -9.20
CA VAL A 285 2.54 -12.08 -8.02
C VAL A 285 1.31 -11.93 -7.15
N ALA A 286 1.48 -11.93 -5.83
CA ALA A 286 0.39 -11.65 -4.91
C ALA A 286 0.91 -10.80 -3.74
N VAL A 287 -0.03 -10.12 -3.09
CA VAL A 287 0.24 -9.32 -1.90
C VAL A 287 -0.59 -9.87 -0.76
N ASP A 288 0.03 -10.07 0.41
CA ASP A 288 -0.67 -10.42 1.64
C ASP A 288 -1.61 -9.27 2.03
N PRO A 289 -2.94 -9.48 2.12
CA PRO A 289 -3.88 -8.40 2.43
C PRO A 289 -3.77 -7.89 3.88
N ILE A 290 -3.01 -8.57 4.75
CA ILE A 290 -2.82 -8.21 6.16
C ILE A 290 -1.44 -7.59 6.37
N THR A 291 -0.38 -8.25 5.92
CA THR A 291 1.00 -7.80 6.17
C THR A 291 1.57 -6.93 5.06
N GLU A 292 0.92 -6.92 3.90
CA GLU A 292 1.39 -6.31 2.64
C GLU A 292 2.64 -6.97 2.05
N ASP A 293 3.12 -8.08 2.63
CA ASP A 293 4.24 -8.84 2.12
C ASP A 293 3.98 -9.32 0.69
N ILE A 294 5.03 -9.32 -0.12
CA ILE A 294 4.93 -9.65 -1.55
C ILE A 294 5.32 -11.11 -1.75
N TYR A 295 4.43 -11.89 -2.37
CA TYR A 295 4.72 -13.25 -2.80
C TYR A 295 5.08 -13.28 -4.28
N PHE A 296 6.15 -13.98 -4.61
CA PHE A 296 6.66 -14.15 -5.98
C PHE A 296 7.40 -15.49 -6.11
N ILE A 297 7.66 -15.94 -7.33
CA ILE A 297 8.21 -17.28 -7.58
C ILE A 297 9.58 -17.17 -8.26
N HIS A 298 10.59 -17.83 -7.69
CA HIS A 298 11.87 -18.06 -8.34
C HIS A 298 11.82 -19.38 -9.11
N GLN A 299 11.95 -19.31 -10.43
CA GLN A 299 11.73 -20.46 -11.32
C GLN A 299 12.85 -21.50 -11.20
N ASP A 300 14.10 -21.06 -11.29
CA ASP A 300 15.25 -21.98 -11.27
C ASP A 300 15.46 -22.66 -9.91
N GLN A 301 15.24 -21.93 -8.82
CA GLN A 301 15.29 -22.50 -7.46
C GLN A 301 14.02 -23.29 -7.12
N GLN A 302 12.95 -23.14 -7.89
CA GLN A 302 11.64 -23.75 -7.63
C GLN A 302 11.11 -23.37 -6.24
N GLU A 303 11.10 -22.08 -5.94
CA GLU A 303 10.73 -21.56 -4.62
C GLU A 303 9.64 -20.49 -4.72
N LEU A 304 8.60 -20.63 -3.90
CA LEU A 304 7.70 -19.54 -3.57
C LEU A 304 8.36 -18.71 -2.47
N LEU A 305 8.61 -17.45 -2.77
CA LEU A 305 9.29 -16.51 -1.89
C LEU A 305 8.32 -15.47 -1.35
N ARG A 306 8.55 -15.05 -0.10
CA ARG A 306 7.93 -13.88 0.54
C ARG A 306 8.99 -12.81 0.68
N LEU A 307 8.75 -11.61 0.14
CA LEU A 307 9.52 -10.43 0.46
C LEU A 307 8.80 -9.65 1.56
N PRO A 308 9.38 -9.57 2.77
CA PRO A 308 8.83 -8.74 3.83
C PRO A 308 8.92 -7.25 3.47
N VAL A 309 7.79 -6.54 3.48
CA VAL A 309 7.78 -5.11 3.17
C VAL A 309 7.03 -4.31 4.23
N ASP A 310 7.49 -3.08 4.45
CA ASP A 310 6.75 -2.05 5.15
C ASP A 310 6.55 -0.91 4.14
N THR A 311 5.33 -0.79 3.62
CA THR A 311 4.92 0.10 2.52
C THR A 311 5.85 -0.01 1.30
N MET A 312 6.92 0.79 1.28
CA MET A 312 7.82 0.99 0.14
C MET A 312 9.23 0.42 0.37
N THR A 313 9.47 -0.20 1.52
CA THR A 313 10.81 -0.65 1.92
C THR A 313 10.79 -2.12 2.30
N ALA A 314 11.70 -2.90 1.70
CA ALA A 314 11.95 -4.26 2.15
C ALA A 314 12.56 -4.24 3.56
N THR A 315 11.93 -4.94 4.51
CA THR A 315 12.41 -5.01 5.91
C THR A 315 13.45 -6.11 6.11
N GLY A 316 13.64 -6.98 5.11
CA GLY A 316 14.56 -8.10 5.13
C GLY A 316 14.80 -8.69 3.73
N PRO A 317 15.65 -9.72 3.62
CA PRO A 317 15.79 -10.50 2.40
C PRO A 317 14.52 -11.33 2.12
N PRO A 318 14.30 -11.80 0.88
CA PRO A 318 13.28 -12.80 0.59
C PRO A 318 13.42 -14.06 1.44
N GLU A 319 12.29 -14.58 1.91
CA GLU A 319 12.16 -15.78 2.71
C GLU A 319 11.44 -16.88 1.92
N ILE A 320 11.88 -18.13 2.04
CA ILE A 320 11.23 -19.26 1.38
C ILE A 320 9.93 -19.58 2.14
N VAL A 321 8.81 -19.53 1.43
CA VAL A 321 7.50 -19.98 1.92
C VAL A 321 7.34 -21.47 1.67
N ALA A 322 7.62 -21.92 0.44
CA ALA A 322 7.49 -23.31 0.05
C ALA A 322 8.39 -23.67 -1.14
N SER A 323 8.86 -24.92 -1.17
CA SER A 323 9.43 -25.51 -2.38
C SER A 323 8.33 -25.91 -3.35
N LEU A 324 8.53 -25.61 -4.63
CA LEU A 324 7.64 -25.90 -5.73
C LEU A 324 8.20 -27.05 -6.58
N THR A 325 7.34 -27.67 -7.38
CA THR A 325 7.82 -28.49 -8.49
C THR A 325 8.24 -27.59 -9.66
N VAL A 326 8.96 -28.15 -10.64
CA VAL A 326 9.29 -27.44 -11.90
C VAL A 326 8.02 -26.90 -12.58
N ASP A 327 6.97 -27.72 -12.67
CA ASP A 327 5.70 -27.31 -13.27
C ASP A 327 5.02 -26.18 -12.47
N GLU A 328 5.02 -26.25 -11.14
CA GLU A 328 4.45 -25.21 -10.28
C GLU A 328 5.21 -23.88 -10.43
N ALA A 329 6.54 -23.92 -10.52
CA ALA A 329 7.35 -22.72 -10.59
C ALA A 329 7.32 -22.05 -11.99
N THR A 330 7.40 -22.85 -13.05
CA THR A 330 7.45 -22.37 -14.44
C THR A 330 6.06 -22.19 -15.07
N GLY A 331 5.07 -22.93 -14.56
CA GLY A 331 3.70 -22.94 -15.03
C GLY A 331 2.76 -22.02 -14.29
N ALA A 332 3.19 -21.26 -13.28
CA ALA A 332 2.32 -20.31 -12.60
C ALA A 332 1.84 -19.20 -13.58
N ARG A 333 0.53 -18.89 -13.58
CA ARG A 333 -0.14 -17.97 -14.52
C ARG A 333 -1.20 -17.07 -13.86
N GLY A 334 -1.00 -16.76 -12.59
CA GLY A 334 -1.89 -16.00 -11.74
C GLY A 334 -1.75 -16.43 -10.28
N MET A 335 -1.73 -15.46 -9.37
CA MET A 335 -1.57 -15.72 -7.94
C MET A 335 -2.34 -14.69 -7.11
N VAL A 336 -3.00 -15.15 -6.05
CA VAL A 336 -3.73 -14.29 -5.10
C VAL A 336 -3.53 -14.80 -3.68
N CYS A 337 -3.68 -13.91 -2.69
CA CYS A 337 -3.62 -14.26 -1.27
C CYS A 337 -4.91 -13.79 -0.58
N ASP A 338 -5.48 -14.65 0.26
CA ASP A 338 -6.68 -14.33 1.04
C ASP A 338 -6.36 -13.84 2.47
N THR A 339 -7.39 -13.47 3.22
CA THR A 339 -7.24 -13.00 4.61
C THR A 339 -6.89 -14.09 5.61
N ASP A 340 -7.05 -15.37 5.25
CA ASP A 340 -6.58 -16.50 6.05
C ASP A 340 -5.10 -16.82 5.76
N ARG A 341 -4.46 -16.00 4.91
CA ARG A 341 -3.08 -16.13 4.43
C ARG A 341 -2.85 -17.44 3.66
N MET A 342 -3.87 -17.86 2.92
CA MET A 342 -3.76 -18.89 1.90
C MET A 342 -3.43 -18.24 0.56
N ILE A 343 -2.34 -18.71 -0.04
CA ILE A 343 -1.88 -18.29 -1.36
C ILE A 343 -2.45 -19.30 -2.37
N TYR A 344 -3.15 -18.80 -3.37
CA TYR A 344 -3.69 -19.61 -4.46
C TYR A 344 -2.93 -19.29 -5.74
N ILE A 345 -2.47 -20.33 -6.43
CA ILE A 345 -1.66 -20.24 -7.63
C ILE A 345 -2.32 -21.08 -8.71
N ILE A 346 -2.57 -20.50 -9.87
CA ILE A 346 -2.99 -21.28 -11.03
C ILE A 346 -1.75 -21.76 -11.77
N VAL A 347 -1.69 -23.06 -12.05
CA VAL A 347 -0.56 -23.72 -12.72
C VAL A 347 -1.05 -24.28 -14.04
N ASP A 348 -0.36 -23.95 -15.12
CA ASP A 348 -0.64 -24.40 -16.48
C ASP A 348 0.66 -24.74 -17.24
N THR A 349 0.94 -26.03 -17.34
CA THR A 349 1.93 -26.64 -18.24
C THR A 349 1.28 -27.78 -19.03
N ASP A 350 2.04 -28.39 -19.94
CA ASP A 350 1.57 -29.55 -20.69
C ASP A 350 1.22 -30.75 -19.79
N ASN A 351 1.87 -30.85 -18.63
CA ASN A 351 1.72 -31.98 -17.71
C ASN A 351 0.90 -31.67 -16.46
N THR A 352 0.82 -30.40 -16.07
CA THR A 352 0.17 -29.97 -14.83
C THR A 352 -0.76 -28.80 -15.11
N LYS A 353 -2.06 -29.00 -14.86
CA LYS A 353 -3.07 -27.94 -14.92
C LYS A 353 -3.89 -27.98 -13.63
N LYS A 354 -3.63 -27.09 -12.69
CA LYS A 354 -4.29 -27.11 -11.37
C LYS A 354 -4.44 -25.74 -10.73
N ILE A 355 -5.28 -25.68 -9.69
CA ILE A 355 -5.22 -24.63 -8.67
C ILE A 355 -4.46 -25.23 -7.48
N LEU A 356 -3.28 -24.69 -7.21
CA LEU A 356 -2.47 -24.99 -6.04
C LEU A 356 -2.84 -24.02 -4.92
N SER A 357 -2.94 -24.52 -3.69
CA SER A 357 -2.96 -23.70 -2.47
C SER A 357 -1.69 -23.91 -1.67
N VAL A 358 -1.20 -22.83 -1.06
CA VAL A 358 -0.04 -22.83 -0.17
C VAL A 358 -0.37 -21.99 1.05
N SER A 359 -0.23 -22.53 2.26
CA SER A 359 -0.34 -21.72 3.47
C SER A 359 0.88 -20.82 3.61
N ALA A 360 0.68 -19.50 3.71
CA ALA A 360 1.79 -18.59 3.96
C ALA A 360 2.36 -18.70 5.39
N VAL A 361 1.67 -19.41 6.29
CA VAL A 361 2.06 -19.56 7.69
C VAL A 361 3.11 -20.67 7.85
N ASP A 362 2.92 -21.80 7.18
CA ASP A 362 3.78 -22.98 7.36
C ASP A 362 4.26 -23.63 6.04
N GLY A 363 3.89 -23.06 4.89
CA GLY A 363 4.29 -23.55 3.58
C GLY A 363 3.54 -24.81 3.12
N THR A 364 2.53 -25.28 3.87
CA THR A 364 1.78 -26.49 3.51
C THR A 364 1.06 -26.32 2.18
N LYS A 365 1.28 -27.26 1.25
CA LYS A 365 0.68 -27.25 -0.08
C LYS A 365 -0.50 -28.22 -0.19
N SER A 366 -1.51 -27.84 -0.97
CA SER A 366 -2.62 -28.73 -1.35
C SER A 366 -3.14 -28.42 -2.75
N ASP A 367 -3.44 -29.46 -3.53
CA ASP A 367 -4.06 -29.34 -4.84
C ASP A 367 -5.58 -29.16 -4.67
N LEU A 368 -6.06 -27.93 -4.88
CA LEU A 368 -7.48 -27.60 -4.71
C LEU A 368 -8.34 -28.11 -5.86
N PHE A 369 -7.77 -28.10 -7.07
CA PHE A 369 -8.49 -28.52 -8.26
C PHE A 369 -7.51 -28.97 -9.35
N ASP A 370 -7.82 -30.10 -10.00
CA ASP A 370 -7.10 -30.59 -11.18
C ASP A 370 -7.96 -30.37 -12.43
N PHE A 371 -7.50 -29.53 -13.36
CA PHE A 371 -8.23 -29.22 -14.58
C PHE A 371 -8.30 -30.41 -15.55
N PHE A 372 -7.38 -31.37 -15.49
CA PHE A 372 -7.50 -32.59 -16.31
C PHE A 372 -8.68 -33.47 -15.87
N SER A 373 -9.22 -33.27 -14.67
CA SER A 373 -10.47 -33.93 -14.26
C SER A 373 -11.72 -33.37 -14.96
N ARG A 374 -11.61 -32.27 -15.72
CA ARG A 374 -12.71 -31.74 -16.51
C ARG A 374 -12.99 -32.67 -17.69
N GLY A 375 -14.24 -33.15 -17.81
CA GLY A 375 -14.69 -33.90 -18.98
C GLY A 375 -14.04 -35.29 -19.13
N SER A 376 -13.56 -35.62 -20.34
CA SER A 376 -13.03 -36.95 -20.67
C SER A 376 -11.54 -37.13 -20.36
N GLY A 377 -10.89 -36.11 -19.78
CA GLY A 377 -9.49 -36.17 -19.38
C GLY A 377 -8.48 -35.84 -20.49
N THR A 378 -8.91 -35.19 -21.58
CA THR A 378 -7.99 -34.74 -22.64
C THR A 378 -7.47 -33.32 -22.40
N ALA A 379 -6.32 -32.97 -22.97
CA ALA A 379 -5.76 -31.61 -22.89
C ALA A 379 -6.72 -30.53 -23.44
N ALA A 380 -7.61 -30.90 -24.37
CA ALA A 380 -8.66 -30.02 -24.87
C ALA A 380 -9.77 -29.78 -23.83
N ASP A 381 -10.13 -30.80 -23.04
CA ASP A 381 -11.14 -30.69 -21.98
C ASP A 381 -10.62 -29.90 -20.77
N ALA A 382 -9.32 -29.99 -20.48
CA ALA A 382 -8.68 -29.26 -19.39
C ALA A 382 -8.68 -27.74 -19.63
N GLY A 383 -8.73 -27.31 -20.91
CA GLY A 383 -8.71 -25.92 -21.30
C GLY A 383 -7.34 -25.26 -21.12
N ILE A 384 -7.34 -23.93 -21.25
CA ILE A 384 -6.17 -23.09 -20.98
C ILE A 384 -6.59 -22.04 -19.93
N PRO A 385 -6.56 -22.41 -18.64
CA PRO A 385 -6.91 -21.48 -17.59
C PRO A 385 -5.82 -20.41 -17.45
N ARG A 386 -6.25 -19.15 -17.33
CA ARG A 386 -5.39 -17.97 -17.23
C ARG A 386 -5.92 -17.06 -16.14
N GLU A 387 -4.97 -16.48 -15.42
CA GLU A 387 -5.18 -15.52 -14.35
C GLU A 387 -6.00 -16.05 -13.18
N LEU A 388 -5.84 -15.40 -12.03
CA LEU A 388 -6.60 -15.74 -10.85
C LEU A 388 -7.05 -14.46 -10.15
N ALA A 389 -8.35 -14.33 -9.91
CA ALA A 389 -8.89 -13.21 -9.14
C ALA A 389 -9.70 -13.72 -7.95
N LEU A 390 -9.49 -13.10 -6.79
CA LEU A 390 -10.16 -13.46 -5.54
C LEU A 390 -11.31 -12.51 -5.21
N ASP A 391 -12.51 -13.07 -5.09
CA ASP A 391 -13.64 -12.44 -4.42
C ASP A 391 -13.72 -12.96 -2.98
N GLN A 392 -13.01 -12.26 -2.09
CA GLN A 392 -12.98 -12.57 -0.67
C GLN A 392 -14.37 -12.52 -0.03
N ASN A 393 -15.24 -11.61 -0.48
CA ASN A 393 -16.53 -11.36 0.15
C ASN A 393 -17.50 -12.50 -0.12
N ASN A 394 -17.43 -13.10 -1.32
CA ASN A 394 -18.31 -14.19 -1.72
C ASN A 394 -17.62 -15.57 -1.67
N GLY A 395 -16.33 -15.63 -1.37
CA GLY A 395 -15.58 -16.88 -1.22
C GLY A 395 -15.29 -17.59 -2.54
N TYR A 396 -14.99 -16.85 -3.60
CA TYR A 396 -14.73 -17.41 -4.93
C TYR A 396 -13.36 -17.05 -5.47
N LEU A 397 -12.70 -18.03 -6.09
CA LEU A 397 -11.65 -17.80 -7.06
C LEU A 397 -12.25 -17.78 -8.47
N TYR A 398 -11.90 -16.77 -9.25
CA TYR A 398 -12.25 -16.64 -10.66
C TYR A 398 -11.02 -16.92 -11.51
N THR A 399 -11.21 -17.67 -12.58
CA THR A 399 -10.22 -17.82 -13.66
C THR A 399 -10.93 -17.91 -14.99
N VAL A 400 -10.21 -17.72 -16.10
CA VAL A 400 -10.77 -17.79 -17.44
C VAL A 400 -10.11 -18.91 -18.22
N ASP A 401 -10.92 -19.84 -18.72
CA ASP A 401 -10.49 -20.80 -19.72
C ASP A 401 -10.48 -20.12 -21.09
N THR A 402 -9.30 -19.70 -21.53
CA THR A 402 -9.13 -18.95 -22.77
C THR A 402 -9.37 -19.81 -24.01
N LEU A 403 -9.14 -21.13 -23.93
CA LEU A 403 -9.38 -22.06 -25.04
C LEU A 403 -10.88 -22.25 -25.30
N ASN A 404 -11.64 -22.48 -24.22
CA ASN A 404 -13.07 -22.77 -24.32
C ASN A 404 -13.95 -21.52 -24.15
N ASN A 405 -13.34 -20.37 -23.89
CA ASN A 405 -14.00 -19.11 -23.61
C ASN A 405 -15.05 -19.22 -22.47
N GLN A 406 -14.61 -19.73 -21.32
CA GLN A 406 -15.46 -19.92 -20.14
C GLN A 406 -14.89 -19.15 -18.96
N LEU A 407 -15.77 -18.49 -18.21
CA LEU A 407 -15.44 -18.02 -16.86
C LEU A 407 -15.64 -19.20 -15.90
N LEU A 408 -14.64 -19.49 -15.10
CA LEU A 408 -14.65 -20.59 -14.13
C LEU A 408 -14.60 -20.01 -12.72
N LEU A 409 -15.44 -20.55 -11.84
CA LEU A 409 -15.53 -20.14 -10.44
C LEU A 409 -15.22 -21.35 -9.56
N TYR A 410 -14.29 -21.20 -8.63
CA TYR A 410 -14.02 -22.20 -7.60
C TYR A 410 -14.47 -21.68 -6.25
N ASN A 411 -15.30 -22.44 -5.53
CA ASN A 411 -15.83 -22.06 -4.23
C ASN A 411 -14.87 -22.47 -3.09
N LEU A 412 -14.43 -21.49 -2.29
CA LEU A 412 -13.48 -21.67 -1.19
C LEU A 412 -14.19 -22.06 0.13
N PRO A 413 -13.50 -22.76 1.06
CA PRO A 413 -12.15 -23.33 0.92
C PRO A 413 -12.12 -24.66 0.17
N SER A 414 -13.29 -25.29 -0.02
CA SER A 414 -13.44 -26.55 -0.74
C SER A 414 -14.85 -26.66 -1.30
N GLY A 415 -14.99 -26.58 -2.63
CA GLY A 415 -16.27 -26.65 -3.31
C GLY A 415 -16.10 -27.07 -4.77
N PRO A 416 -17.21 -27.38 -5.47
CA PRO A 416 -17.13 -27.78 -6.88
C PRO A 416 -16.67 -26.60 -7.74
N LEU A 417 -15.93 -26.89 -8.81
CA LEU A 417 -15.70 -25.92 -9.87
C LEU A 417 -17.02 -25.69 -10.61
N GLU A 418 -17.48 -24.44 -10.65
CA GLU A 418 -18.63 -24.00 -11.40
C GLU A 418 -18.20 -23.42 -12.75
N ILE A 419 -18.74 -23.98 -13.84
CA ILE A 419 -18.48 -23.51 -15.20
C ILE A 419 -19.58 -22.51 -15.60
N ARG A 420 -19.20 -21.31 -16.03
CA ARG A 420 -20.11 -20.32 -16.61
C ARG A 420 -19.88 -20.25 -18.12
N THR A 421 -20.92 -20.54 -18.90
CA THR A 421 -20.86 -20.65 -20.37
C THR A 421 -20.76 -19.31 -21.11
N GLN A 422 -20.68 -18.18 -20.41
CA GLN A 422 -20.54 -16.85 -21.00
C GLN A 422 -19.23 -16.20 -20.55
N GLY A 423 -18.10 -16.70 -21.07
CA GLY A 423 -16.85 -15.93 -21.10
C GLY A 423 -16.94 -14.79 -22.13
N PRO A 424 -15.97 -13.85 -22.17
CA PRO A 424 -15.99 -12.63 -22.98
C PRO A 424 -16.03 -12.82 -24.52
N GLN A 425 -16.04 -14.07 -24.99
CA GLN A 425 -15.87 -14.48 -26.39
C GLN A 425 -14.56 -13.90 -26.89
N ILE A 426 -13.48 -14.40 -26.29
CA ILE A 426 -12.10 -14.05 -26.61
C ILE A 426 -11.81 -14.53 -28.03
N SER A 427 -11.17 -13.68 -28.83
CA SER A 427 -10.80 -14.03 -30.20
C SER A 427 -9.46 -14.79 -30.21
N THR A 428 -9.38 -15.96 -29.59
CA THR A 428 -8.10 -16.67 -29.48
C THR A 428 -7.68 -17.31 -30.81
N THR A 429 -6.86 -16.60 -31.60
CA THR A 429 -6.06 -17.22 -32.68
C THR A 429 -4.65 -17.61 -32.20
N VAL A 430 -4.35 -17.44 -30.91
CA VAL A 430 -3.02 -17.66 -30.33
C VAL A 430 -2.89 -19.10 -29.83
N GLU A 431 -1.95 -19.83 -30.41
CA GLU A 431 -1.52 -21.15 -29.93
C GLU A 431 -0.92 -20.99 -28.52
N GLY A 432 -1.48 -21.67 -27.51
CA GLY A 432 -1.08 -21.55 -26.10
C GLY A 432 -1.93 -20.59 -25.25
N GLY A 433 -2.99 -19.98 -25.82
CA GLY A 433 -3.90 -19.09 -25.11
C GLY A 433 -3.40 -17.64 -24.98
N GLU A 434 -4.32 -16.71 -24.72
CA GLU A 434 -3.99 -15.30 -24.59
C GLU A 434 -3.61 -14.95 -23.14
N ARG A 435 -2.58 -14.10 -22.97
CA ARG A 435 -2.35 -13.42 -21.69
C ARG A 435 -3.42 -12.35 -21.51
N ILE A 436 -4.02 -12.33 -20.33
CA ILE A 436 -5.19 -11.54 -19.97
C ILE A 436 -5.02 -11.08 -18.52
N GLY A 437 -5.72 -10.02 -18.13
CA GLY A 437 -5.82 -9.62 -16.73
C GLY A 437 -7.22 -9.87 -16.17
N LEU A 438 -7.32 -10.14 -14.87
CA LEU A 438 -8.58 -10.43 -14.18
C LEU A 438 -8.64 -9.75 -12.81
N ALA A 439 -9.70 -9.01 -12.54
CA ALA A 439 -9.91 -8.38 -11.23
C ALA A 439 -11.38 -8.43 -10.81
N VAL A 440 -11.67 -8.45 -9.51
CA VAL A 440 -13.03 -8.44 -8.97
C VAL A 440 -13.38 -7.05 -8.42
N ILE A 441 -14.57 -6.54 -8.76
CA ILE A 441 -15.12 -5.32 -8.17
C ILE A 441 -15.61 -5.66 -6.75
N ARG A 442 -14.95 -5.08 -5.74
CA ARG A 442 -15.19 -5.38 -4.32
C ARG A 442 -16.26 -4.53 -3.66
#